data_AF-A0A6I7YCU0-F1
#
_entry.id   AF-A0A6I7YCU0-F1
#
_cell.length_a   1.000
_cell.length_b   1.000
_cell.length_c   1.000
_cell.angle_alpha   90.00
_cell.angle_beta   90.00
_cell.angle_gamma   90.00
#
_symmetry.space_group_name_H-M   'P 1'
#
loop_
_entity.id
_entity.type
_entity.pdbx_description
1 polymer ?
#
loop_
_entity_poly.entity_id
_entity_poly.type
_entity_poly.pdbx_seq_one_letter_code
_entity_poly.pdbx_strand_id
1 'polypeptide(L)' 'MDVAALAALLRETEEHHGFYEATAPKHDWSDWYAAYMTAREQGRAPDEAASDAALHMDTTRR' A
#
# COMPACT_ATOMS: atom_id res chain seq x y z
N MET A 1 -15.65 17.55 -18.53
CA MET A 1 -15.72 16.12 -18.90
C MET A 1 -17.10 15.63 -18.52
N ASP A 2 -17.81 14.92 -19.39
CA ASP A 2 -19.08 14.29 -19.03
C ASP A 2 -18.87 12.95 -18.31
N VAL A 3 -19.96 12.39 -17.78
CA VAL A 3 -19.91 11.15 -17.00
C VAL A 3 -19.46 9.95 -17.84
N ALA A 4 -19.81 9.89 -19.13
CA ALA A 4 -19.42 8.79 -19.99
C ALA A 4 -17.91 8.81 -20.28
N ALA A 5 -17.37 9.99 -20.56
CA ALA A 5 -15.93 10.19 -20.74
C ALA A 5 -15.13 9.85 -19.47
N LEU A 6 -15.64 10.22 -18.29
CA LEU A 6 -15.00 9.84 -17.02
C LEU A 6 -15.08 8.33 -16.76
N ALA A 7 -16.22 7.69 -17.04
CA ALA A 7 -16.39 6.25 -16.86
C ALA A 7 -15.43 5.42 -17.72
N ALA A 8 -15.17 5.88 -18.95
CA ALA A 8 -14.18 5.23 -19.84
C ALA A 8 -12.76 5.29 -19.25
N LEU A 9 -12.34 6.45 -18.73
CA LEU A 9 -11.02 6.60 -18.09
C LEU A 9 -10.90 5.78 -16.81
N LEU A 10 -11.97 5.69 -16.03
CA LEU A 10 -11.99 4.85 -14.82
C LEU A 10 -11.89 3.36 -15.17
N ARG A 11 -12.53 2.91 -16.25
CA ARG A 11 -12.40 1.53 -16.75
C ARG A 11 -10.96 1.22 -17.15
N GLU A 12 -10.33 2.08 -17.94
CA GLU A 12 -8.91 1.94 -18.31
C GLU A 12 -8.02 1.90 -17.06
N THR A 13 -8.26 2.80 -16.10
CA THR A 13 -7.51 2.84 -14.83
C THR A 13 -7.66 1.54 -14.03
N GLU A 14 -8.87 0.98 -13.95
CA GLU A 14 -9.15 -0.29 -13.28
C GLU A 14 -8.39 -1.45 -13.94
N GLU A 15 -8.37 -1.52 -15.27
CA GLU A 15 -7.65 -2.55 -16.03
C GLU A 15 -6.13 -2.49 -15.78
N HIS A 16 -5.56 -1.29 -15.83
CA HIS A 16 -4.14 -1.07 -15.55
C HIS A 16 -3.79 -1.36 -14.08
N HIS A 17 -4.65 -0.98 -13.13
CA HIS A 17 -4.48 -1.31 -11.71
C HIS A 17 -4.51 -2.83 -11.48
N GLY A 18 -5.47 -3.55 -12.09
CA GLY A 18 -5.58 -5.00 -11.95
C GLY A 18 -4.34 -5.73 -12.49
N PHE A 19 -3.77 -5.29 -13.61
CA PHE A 19 -2.52 -5.85 -14.12
C PHE A 19 -1.34 -5.62 -13.18
N TYR A 20 -1.24 -4.41 -12.62
CA TYR A 20 -0.22 -4.09 -11.62
C TYR A 20 -0.38 -4.96 -10.36
N GLU A 21 -1.59 -5.07 -9.81
CA GLU A 21 -1.85 -5.86 -8.60
C GLU A 21 -1.54 -7.34 -8.78
N ALA A 22 -1.83 -7.91 -9.96
CA ALA A 22 -1.53 -9.31 -10.28
C ALA A 22 -0.03 -9.62 -10.40
N THR A 23 0.80 -8.61 -10.68
CA THR A 23 2.26 -8.77 -10.88
C THR A 23 3.08 -8.22 -9.73
N ALA A 24 2.51 -7.37 -8.89
CA ALA A 24 3.14 -6.86 -7.69
C ALA A 24 3.35 -7.98 -6.65
N PRO A 25 4.40 -7.89 -5.81
CA PRO A 25 4.52 -8.76 -4.64
C PRO A 25 3.24 -8.69 -3.80
N LYS A 26 2.77 -9.84 -3.31
CA LYS A 26 1.66 -9.87 -2.36
C LYS A 26 2.06 -9.04 -1.14
N HIS A 27 1.26 -8.02 -0.84
CA HIS A 27 1.43 -7.20 0.35
C HIS A 27 0.47 -7.70 1.42
N ASP A 28 0.96 -8.48 2.38
CA ASP A 28 0.23 -8.79 3.59
C ASP A 28 0.28 -7.57 4.51
N TRP A 29 -0.61 -6.61 4.27
CA TRP A 29 -0.66 -5.33 4.98
C TRP A 29 -0.76 -5.48 6.50
N SER A 30 -1.21 -6.63 7.01
CA SER A 30 -1.17 -6.97 8.43
C SER A 30 0.21 -6.83 9.04
N ASP A 31 1.27 -7.20 8.32
CA ASP A 31 2.65 -7.11 8.80
C ASP A 31 3.09 -5.65 8.91
N TRP A 32 2.75 -4.84 7.90
CA TRP A 32 2.99 -3.41 7.93
C TRP A 32 2.22 -2.74 9.07
N TYR A 33 0.94 -3.06 9.26
CA TYR A 33 0.14 -2.53 10.36
C TYR A 33 0.69 -2.92 11.73
N ALA A 34 1.11 -4.16 11.91
CA ALA A 34 1.70 -4.63 13.15
C ALA A 34 2.97 -3.82 13.48
N ALA A 35 3.90 -3.70 12.53
CA ALA A 35 5.11 -2.93 12.70
C ALA A 35 4.83 -1.44 12.99
N TYR A 36 3.89 -0.84 12.25
CA TYR A 36 3.47 0.54 12.46
C TYR A 36 2.88 0.76 13.85
N MET A 37 1.91 -0.07 14.26
CA MET A 37 1.25 0.05 15.55
C MET A 37 2.23 -0.15 16.70
N THR A 38 3.12 -1.14 16.61
CA THR A 38 4.20 -1.33 17.59
C THR A 38 5.11 -0.11 17.70
N ALA A 39 5.50 0.51 16.58
CA ALA A 39 6.29 1.74 16.61
C ALA A 39 5.50 2.92 17.25
N ARG A 40 4.21 3.05 16.98
CA ARG A 40 3.33 4.05 17.61
C ARG A 40 3.19 3.82 19.11
N GLU A 41 3.04 2.57 19.56
CA GLU A 41 2.99 2.21 20.98
C GLU A 41 4.31 2.54 21.71
N GLN A 42 5.43 2.50 20.99
CA GLN A 42 6.75 2.92 21.49
C GLN A 42 6.96 4.44 21.46
N GLY A 43 5.95 5.22 21.06
CA GLY A 43 5.99 6.69 21.08
C GLY A 43 6.57 7.33 19.82
N ARG A 44 6.79 6.56 18.74
CA ARG A 44 7.23 7.13 17.45
C ARG A 44 6.19 8.05 16.84
N ALA A 45 6.67 9.10 16.18
CA ALA A 45 5.83 9.94 15.36
C ALA A 45 5.25 9.16 14.17
N PRO A 46 4.12 9.60 13.56
CA PRO A 46 3.47 8.86 12.48
C PRO A 46 4.35 8.57 11.26
N ASP A 47 5.24 9.50 10.91
CA ASP A 47 6.20 9.41 9.81
C ASP A 47 7.35 8.45 10.11
N GLU A 48 7.88 8.49 11.33
CA GLU A 48 8.87 7.52 11.83
C GLU A 48 8.28 6.10 11.83
N ALA A 49 7.08 5.91 12.37
CA ALA A 49 6.41 4.61 12.41
C ALA A 49 6.11 4.06 11.00
N ALA A 50 5.77 4.94 10.05
CA ALA A 50 5.57 4.54 8.65
C ALA A 50 6.89 4.08 8.00
N SER A 51 7.99 4.75 8.32
CA SER A 51 9.33 4.38 7.86
C SER A 51 9.77 3.03 8.46
N ASP A 52 9.56 2.83 9.76
CA ASP A 52 9.88 1.57 10.44
C ASP A 52 9.07 0.39 9.86
N ALA A 53 7.78 0.60 9.59
CA ALA A 53 6.94 -0.41 8.97
C ALA A 53 7.34 -0.72 7.51
N ALA A 54 7.77 0.29 6.74
CA ALA A 54 8.30 0.06 5.39
C ALA A 54 9.60 -0.78 5.43
N LEU A 55 10.50 -0.47 6.36
CA LEU A 55 11.72 -1.26 6.57
C LEU A 55 11.39 -2.71 6.96
N HIS A 56 10.38 -2.92 7.81
CA HIS A 56 9.93 -4.26 8.17
C HIS A 56 9.49 -5.06 6.94
N MET A 57 8.67 -4.47 6.07
CA MET A 57 8.20 -5.12 4.83
C MET A 57 9.34 -5.50 3.87
N ASP A 58 10.43 -4.75 3.84
CA ASP A 58 11.59 -5.09 3.03
C ASP A 58 12.40 -6.27 3.61
N THR A 59 12.35 -6.46 4.93
CA THR A 59 12.99 -7.61 5.60
C THR A 59 12.21 -8.90 5.50
N THR A 60 10.87 -8.84 5.46
CA THR A 60 9.99 -10.02 5.32
C THR A 60 9.87 -10.55 3.89
N ARG A 61 10.31 -9.76 2.91
CA ARG A 61 10.28 -10.10 1.46
C ARG A 61 11.52 -10.89 0.98
N ARG A 62 12.41 -11.32 1.88
CA ARG A 62 13.61 -12.16 1.61
C ARG A 62 13.36 -13.62 1.96
#